data_AF-A0A645DFH9-F1
#
_entry.id   AF-A0A645DFH9-F1
#
_cell.length_a   1.000
_cell.length_b   1.000
_cell.length_c   1.000
_cell.angle_alpha   90.00
_cell.angle_beta   90.00
_cell.angle_gamma   90.00
#
_symmetry.space_group_name_H-M   'P 1'
#
loop_
_entity.id
_entity.type
_entity.pdbx_description
1 polymer ?
#
loop_
_entity_poly.entity_id
_entity_poly.type
_entity_poly.pdbx_seq_one_letter_code
_entity_poly.pdbx_strand_id
1 'polypeptide(L)' 'MEEFDTLNGLVFSVLNEIPEDGTVFEVDVAGLHVIVLEMKNHGIERAEISIPPKEDCEPEPTKA' A
#
# COMPACT_ATOMS: atom_id res chain seq x y z
N MET A 1 -3.03 2.00 16.54
CA MET A 1 -2.28 0.82 16.07
C MET A 1 -3.13 0.22 14.99
N GLU A 2 -2.74 0.42 13.75
CA GLU A 2 -3.45 -0.18 12.63
C GLU A 2 -3.14 -1.68 12.63
N GLU A 3 -4.10 -2.46 13.13
CA GLU A 3 -4.11 -3.93 13.17
C GLU A 3 -4.37 -4.46 11.74
N PHE A 4 -3.36 -4.41 10.88
CA PHE A 4 -3.43 -5.08 9.59
C PHE A 4 -2.52 -6.30 9.59
N ASP A 5 -3.12 -7.48 9.53
CA ASP A 5 -2.40 -8.77 9.47
C ASP A 5 -2.02 -9.18 8.03
N THR A 6 -2.43 -8.41 7.02
CA THR A 6 -2.24 -8.75 5.60
C THR A 6 -1.78 -7.56 4.76
N LEU A 7 -1.04 -7.83 3.68
CA LEU A 7 -0.62 -6.81 2.72
C LEU A 7 -1.82 -6.07 2.12
N ASN A 8 -2.92 -6.79 1.86
CA ASN A 8 -4.17 -6.21 1.40
C ASN A 8 -4.67 -5.13 2.37
N GLY A 9 -4.71 -5.44 3.67
CA GLY A 9 -5.14 -4.46 4.67
C GLY A 9 -4.24 -3.24 4.71
N LEU A 10 -2.93 -3.42 4.59
CA LEU A 10 -1.96 -2.33 4.57
C LEU A 10 -2.11 -1.44 3.33
N VAL A 11 -2.25 -2.03 2.14
CA VAL A 11 -2.43 -1.26 0.91
C VAL A 11 -3.80 -0.58 0.89
N PHE A 12 -4.85 -1.26 1.35
CA PHE A 12 -6.20 -0.70 1.41
C PHE A 12 -6.38 0.37 2.48
N SER A 13 -5.49 0.47 3.48
CA SER A 13 -5.55 1.57 4.44
C SER A 13 -5.20 2.91 3.83
N VAL A 14 -4.37 2.92 2.78
CA VAL A 14 -3.96 4.14 2.05
C VAL A 14 -4.72 4.35 0.74
N LEU A 15 -5.42 3.32 0.23
CA LEU A 15 -6.31 3.47 -0.92
C LEU A 15 -7.64 4.10 -0.50
N ASN A 16 -8.07 5.13 -1.22
CA ASN A 16 -9.37 5.78 -0.99
C ASN A 16 -10.55 5.00 -1.62
N GLU A 17 -10.27 4.08 -2.54
CA GLU A 17 -11.26 3.31 -3.30
C GLU A 17 -10.73 1.88 -3.53
N ILE A 18 -11.64 0.90 -3.58
CA ILE A 18 -11.29 -0.49 -3.91
C ILE A 18 -11.14 -0.59 -5.43
N PRO A 19 -9.95 -0.92 -5.98
CA PRO A 19 -9.76 -1.07 -7.41
C PRO A 19 -10.53 -2.28 -7.96
N GLU A 20 -10.89 -2.22 -9.24
CA GLU A 20 -11.51 -3.35 -9.93
C GLU A 20 -10.51 -4.48 -10.17
N ASP A 21 -11.01 -5.71 -10.25
CA ASP A 21 -10.22 -6.89 -10.59
C ASP A 21 -9.48 -6.70 -11.93
N GLY A 22 -8.22 -7.11 -11.99
CA GLY A 22 -7.34 -6.91 -13.15
C GLY A 22 -6.68 -5.51 -13.24
N THR A 23 -6.96 -4.61 -12.30
CA THR A 23 -6.27 -3.31 -12.22
C THR A 23 -4.84 -3.48 -11.74
N VAL A 24 -3.93 -2.70 -12.33
CA VAL A 24 -2.51 -2.61 -11.96
C VAL A 24 -2.25 -1.20 -11.46
N PHE A 25 -1.62 -1.07 -10.30
CA PHE A 25 -1.32 0.23 -9.69
C PHE A 25 -0.12 0.14 -8.75
N GLU A 26 0.38 1.30 -8.36
CA GLU A 26 1.56 1.47 -7.53
C GLU A 26 1.22 2.38 -6.34
N VAL A 27 1.73 2.04 -5.16
CA VAL A 27 1.40 2.71 -3.90
C VAL A 27 2.57 2.65 -2.94
N ASP A 28 2.83 3.77 -2.27
CA ASP A 28 3.83 3.88 -1.22
C ASP A 28 3.15 3.84 0.14
N VAL A 29 3.51 2.86 0.98
CA VAL A 29 2.91 2.68 2.31
C VAL A 29 3.96 2.17 3.29
N ALA A 30 3.97 2.72 4.51
CA ALA A 30 4.89 2.32 5.58
C ALA A 30 6.38 2.30 5.14
N GLY A 31 6.78 3.17 4.21
CA GLY A 31 8.14 3.22 3.66
C GLY A 31 8.46 2.08 2.67
N LEU A 32 7.45 1.41 2.13
CA LEU A 32 7.55 0.40 1.10
C LEU A 32 6.90 0.90 -0.19
N HIS A 33 7.56 0.66 -1.31
CA HIS A 33 6.99 0.88 -2.63
C HIS A 33 6.37 -0.43 -3.11
N VAL A 34 5.04 -0.47 -3.21
CA VAL A 34 4.26 -1.67 -3.57
C VAL A 34 3.66 -1.47 -4.95
N ILE A 35 4.00 -2.37 -5.87
CA ILE A 35 3.47 -2.41 -7.23
C ILE A 35 2.54 -3.62 -7.33
N VAL A 36 1.23 -3.37 -7.40
CA VAL A 36 0.21 -4.41 -7.58
C VAL A 36 0.14 -4.77 -9.05
N LEU A 37 0.48 -6.02 -9.36
CA LEU A 37 0.50 -6.56 -10.73
C LEU A 37 -0.77 -7.31 -11.11
N GLU A 38 -1.48 -7.85 -10.12
CA GLU A 38 -2.69 -8.63 -10.35
C GLU A 38 -3.68 -8.49 -9.18
N MET A 39 -4.91 -8.13 -9.51
CA MET A 39 -6.04 -8.09 -8.60
C MET A 39 -7.11 -9.11 -8.98
N LYS A 40 -7.68 -9.78 -7.97
CA LYS A 40 -8.74 -10.77 -8.12
C LYS A 40 -9.58 -10.87 -6.86
N ASN A 41 -10.90 -11.02 -7.00
CA ASN A 41 -11.85 -11.03 -5.89
C ASN A 41 -11.69 -9.82 -4.94
N HIS A 42 -11.40 -8.64 -5.49
CA HIS A 42 -11.06 -7.41 -4.75
C HIS A 42 -9.85 -7.55 -3.81
N GLY A 43 -8.93 -8.45 -4.13
CA GLY A 43 -7.68 -8.63 -3.39
C GLY A 43 -6.46 -8.65 -4.29
N ILE A 44 -5.32 -8.30 -3.71
CA ILE A 44 -4.01 -8.39 -4.36
C ILE A 44 -3.62 -9.88 -4.42
N GLU A 45 -3.59 -10.45 -5.62
CA GLU A 45 -3.06 -11.80 -5.84
C GLU A 45 -1.54 -11.76 -5.99
N ARG A 46 -1.03 -10.71 -6.65
CA ARG A 46 0.41 -10.57 -6.91
C ARG A 46 0.83 -9.11 -6.84
N ALA A 47 1.89 -8.86 -6.09
CA ALA A 47 2.55 -7.56 -6.01
C ALA A 47 4.08 -7.73 -5.95
N GLU A 48 4.78 -6.70 -6.39
CA GLU A 48 6.21 -6.53 -6.20
C GLU A 48 6.45 -5.43 -5.17
N ILE A 49 7.37 -5.67 -4.23
CA ILE A 49 7.64 -4.77 -3.11
C ILE A 49 9.11 -4.40 -3.16
N SER A 50 9.38 -3.10 -3.19
CA SER A 50 10.73 -2.55 -3.13
C SER A 50 10.86 -1.65 -1.92
N ILE A 51 12.03 -1.65 -1.30
CA ILE A 51 12.38 -0.67 -0.27
C ILE A 51 13.02 0.49 -1.02
N PRO A 52 12.34 1.63 -1.20
CA PRO A 52 12.97 2.78 -1.85
C PRO A 52 14.18 3.22 -1.02
N PRO A 53 15.26 3.69 -1.67
CA PRO A 53 16.36 4.33 -0.95
C PRO A 53 15.76 5.49 -0.14
N LYS A 54 15.97 5.47 1.18
CA LYS A 54 15.36 6.40 2.14
C LYS A 54 15.25 7.83 1.61
N GLU A 55 14.05 8.23 1.23
CA GLU A 55 13.61 9.61 1.34
C GLU A 55 12.81 9.66 2.63
N ASP A 56 13.27 10.49 3.57
CA ASP A 56 12.68 10.70 4.88
C ASP A 56 11.15 10.76 4.81
N CYS A 57 10.46 9.71 5.26
CA CYS A 57 9.08 9.84 5.69
C CYS A 57 9.10 10.77 6.90
N GLU A 58 9.02 12.08 6.67
CA GLU A 58 8.74 13.06 7.72
C GLU A 58 7.41 12.65 8.37
N PRO A 59 7.37 12.29 9.66
CA PRO A 59 6.11 12.18 10.35
C PRO A 59 5.46 13.56 10.34
N GLU A 60 4.19 13.64 9.92
CA GLU A 60 3.43 14.88 10.02
C GLU A 60 3.59 15.48 11.42
N PRO A 61 3.85 16.80 11.55
CA PRO A 61 4.09 17.41 12.85
C PRO A 61 2.84 17.24 13.71
N THR A 62 3.01 16.61 14.87
CA THR A 62 2.03 16.59 15.96
C THR A 62 1.65 18.04 16.26
N LYS A 63 0.45 18.44 15.83
CA LYS A 63 -0.09 19.76 16.17
C LYS A 63 -0.39 19.80 17.66
N ALA A 64 0.11 20.86 18.30
CA ALA A 64 0.21 21.15 19.73
C ALA A 64 -1.13 21.16 20.51
#